data_AF-A0A386RX50-F1
#
_entry.id   AF-A0A386RX50-F1
#
_cell.length_a   1.000
_cell.length_b   1.000
_cell.length_c   1.000
_cell.angle_alpha   90.00
_cell.angle_beta   90.00
_cell.angle_gamma   90.00
#
_symmetry.space_group_name_H-M   'P 1'
#
loop_
_entity.id
_entity.type
_entity.pdbx_description
1 polymer ?
#
loop_
_entity_poly.entity_id
_entity_poly.type
_entity_poly.pdbx_seq_one_letter_code
_entity_poly.pdbx_strand_id
1 'polypeptide(L)'
;MQEVCQRCTFNIGWNHVWNGRTDTLHAWRADNIVPDIQTMTKGLEGGYVSIYAVLASQYVVKVIMNGSGEFTHGHIYKAMLILTVGVLEVLIIIQEDKLLDLRI
;
A
#
# COMPACT_ATOMS: atom_id res chain seq x y z
N MET A 1 0.35 14.46 17.18
CA MET A 1 -0.22 13.94 15.91
C MET A 1 0.76 13.00 15.19
N GLN A 2 2.03 13.41 14.97
CA GLN A 2 3.04 12.58 14.28
C GLN A 2 3.35 11.24 14.96
N GLU A 3 3.46 11.20 16.30
CA GLU A 3 3.77 9.97 17.05
C GLU A 3 2.74 8.83 16.88
N VAL A 4 1.47 9.18 16.70
CA VAL A 4 0.38 8.20 16.51
C VAL A 4 0.28 7.80 15.03
N CYS A 5 0.51 8.74 14.11
CA CYS A 5 0.53 8.48 12.66
C CYS A 5 1.72 7.61 12.21
N GLN A 6 2.83 7.58 12.95
CA GLN A 6 4.02 6.77 12.60
C GLN A 6 3.79 5.25 12.74
N ARG A 7 2.95 4.83 13.70
CA ARG A 7 2.70 3.41 13.99
C ARG A 7 1.54 2.81 13.19
N CYS A 8 0.57 3.62 12.80
CA CYS A 8 -0.55 3.22 11.97
C CYS A 8 -0.85 4.36 10.98
N THR A 9 -0.39 4.27 9.74
CA THR A 9 -0.75 5.26 8.72
C THR A 9 -2.17 4.97 8.24
N PHE A 10 -3.16 5.36 9.05
CA PHE A 10 -4.58 5.34 8.73
C PHE A 10 -5.10 6.78 8.73
N ASN A 11 -4.70 7.58 7.75
CA ASN A 11 -5.28 8.91 7.54
C ASN A 11 -6.47 8.81 6.60
N ILE A 12 -7.66 8.82 7.21
CA ILE A 12 -8.92 9.11 6.55
C ILE A 12 -8.86 10.58 6.12
N GLY A 13 -8.51 10.80 4.85
CA GLY A 13 -8.39 12.14 4.27
C GLY A 13 -6.94 12.57 4.12
N TRP A 14 -6.51 12.68 2.86
CA TRP A 14 -5.28 13.35 2.40
C TRP A 14 -3.95 12.55 2.54
N ASN A 15 -3.45 12.12 1.37
CA ASN A 15 -2.03 12.06 0.97
C ASN A 15 -1.08 10.87 1.29
N HIS A 16 -1.55 9.66 1.59
CA HIS A 16 -0.63 8.48 1.66
C HIS A 16 -1.15 7.25 0.92
N VAL A 17 -1.51 7.39 -0.36
CA VAL A 17 -2.32 6.42 -1.10
C VAL A 17 -1.56 5.57 -2.14
N TRP A 18 -0.23 5.57 -2.31
CA TRP A 18 0.36 5.14 -3.61
C TRP A 18 -0.23 6.02 -4.71
N ASN A 19 0.51 7.08 -4.93
CA ASN A 19 0.14 8.13 -5.84
C ASN A 19 1.48 8.74 -6.21
N GLY A 20 1.95 8.44 -7.41
CA GLY A 20 3.10 9.10 -8.03
C GLY A 20 3.02 10.62 -8.16
N ARG A 21 2.05 11.24 -7.47
CA ARG A 21 1.79 12.66 -7.39
C ARG A 21 2.79 13.43 -6.51
N THR A 22 3.52 12.73 -5.64
CA THR A 22 4.61 13.32 -4.82
C THR A 22 6.00 13.03 -5.42
N ASP A 23 6.08 12.73 -6.71
CA ASP A 23 7.29 12.33 -7.44
C ASP A 23 8.05 11.14 -6.80
N THR A 24 7.37 10.42 -5.92
CA THR A 24 7.89 9.31 -5.12
C THR A 24 6.82 8.23 -5.02
N LEU A 25 7.24 6.97 -5.08
CA LEU A 25 6.33 5.81 -4.99
C LEU A 25 5.49 5.82 -3.69
N HIS A 26 6.11 6.28 -2.62
CA HIS A 26 5.53 6.37 -1.30
C HIS A 26 5.74 7.77 -0.77
N ALA A 27 4.65 8.49 -0.51
CA ALA A 27 4.70 9.87 -0.03
C ALA A 27 5.53 10.01 1.27
N TRP A 28 5.56 8.97 2.12
CA TRP A 28 6.35 8.96 3.36
C TRP A 28 7.88 8.99 3.14
N ARG A 29 8.37 8.73 1.91
CA ARG A 29 9.80 8.88 1.58
C ARG A 29 10.26 10.33 1.63
N ALA A 30 9.41 11.28 1.25
CA ALA A 30 9.73 12.70 1.32
C ALA A 30 9.93 13.17 2.77
N ASP A 31 9.16 12.61 3.69
CA ASP A 31 9.21 12.92 5.12
C ASP A 31 10.27 12.09 5.88
N ASN A 32 10.97 11.18 5.20
CA ASN A 32 11.93 10.25 5.79
C ASN A 32 11.36 9.43 6.98
N ILE A 33 10.10 9.03 6.88
CA ILE A 33 9.39 8.23 7.90
C ILE A 33 9.01 6.87 7.29
N VAL A 34 9.39 5.77 7.94
CA VAL A 34 8.98 4.42 7.51
C VAL A 34 7.81 3.95 8.37
N PRO A 35 6.60 3.72 7.79
CA PRO A 35 5.44 3.30 8.57
C PRO A 35 5.46 1.80 8.87
N ASP A 36 4.91 1.43 10.03
CA ASP A 36 4.70 0.01 10.38
C ASP A 36 3.56 -0.64 9.59
N ILE A 37 2.54 0.13 9.22
CA ILE A 37 1.42 -0.28 8.39
C ILE A 37 1.12 0.82 7.37
N GLN A 38 1.02 0.45 6.09
CA GLN A 38 0.67 1.34 4.99
C GLN A 38 -0.52 0.79 4.21
N THR A 39 -1.46 1.66 3.86
CA THR A 39 -2.57 1.33 2.95
C THR A 39 -2.28 1.89 1.56
N MET A 40 -2.69 1.18 0.52
CA MET A 40 -2.48 1.53 -0.90
C MET A 40 -3.77 1.30 -1.69
N THR A 41 -4.12 2.21 -2.58
CA THR A 41 -5.33 2.17 -3.44
C THR A 41 -5.21 3.29 -4.50
N LYS A 42 -6.32 3.75 -5.10
CA LYS A 42 -6.46 4.76 -6.16
C LYS A 42 -5.47 4.64 -7.31
N GLY A 43 -4.25 5.13 -7.12
CA GLY A 43 -3.24 5.04 -8.16
C GLY A 43 -2.91 3.58 -8.47
N LEU A 44 -2.88 2.71 -7.45
CA LEU A 44 -2.44 1.31 -7.58
C LEU A 44 -3.20 0.58 -8.70
N GLU A 45 -4.50 0.80 -8.79
CA GLU A 45 -5.38 0.24 -9.79
C GLU A 45 -5.52 1.06 -11.08
N GLY A 46 -4.94 2.26 -11.14
CA GLY A 46 -5.07 3.17 -12.28
C GLY A 46 -6.51 3.58 -12.62
N GLY A 47 -7.48 3.31 -11.73
CA GLY A 47 -8.91 3.46 -11.99
C GLY A 47 -9.55 2.35 -12.86
N TYR A 48 -8.80 1.31 -13.23
CA TYR A 48 -9.30 0.21 -14.08
C TYR A 48 -10.05 -0.87 -13.28
N VAL A 49 -9.64 -1.11 -12.03
CA VAL A 49 -10.22 -2.14 -11.15
C VAL A 49 -10.37 -1.57 -9.74
N SER A 50 -11.28 -2.09 -8.91
CA SER A 50 -11.38 -1.65 -7.51
C SER A 50 -10.53 -2.57 -6.64
N ILE A 51 -9.39 -2.07 -6.15
CA ILE A 51 -8.52 -2.82 -5.24
C ILE A 51 -7.91 -1.90 -4.19
N TYR A 52 -7.55 -2.49 -3.07
CA TYR A 52 -6.68 -1.86 -2.10
C TYR A 52 -5.73 -2.93 -1.54
N ALA A 53 -4.58 -2.49 -1.06
CA ALA A 53 -3.58 -3.34 -0.42
C ALA A 53 -3.16 -2.73 0.92
N VAL A 54 -2.76 -3.60 1.84
CA VAL A 54 -2.17 -3.20 3.12
C VAL A 54 -0.78 -3.83 3.20
N LEU A 55 0.25 -3.00 3.30
CA LEU A 55 1.61 -3.42 3.61
C LEU A 55 1.82 -3.32 5.12
N ALA A 56 2.42 -4.35 5.70
CA ALA A 56 2.77 -4.38 7.12
C ALA A 56 4.26 -4.71 7.28
N SER A 57 4.91 -4.06 8.24
CA SER A 57 6.32 -4.29 8.55
C SER A 57 6.51 -5.71 9.09
N GLN A 58 7.71 -6.27 8.90
CA GLN A 58 8.03 -7.59 9.45
C GLN A 58 7.85 -7.64 10.97
N TYR A 59 8.04 -6.51 11.66
CA TYR A 59 7.79 -6.41 13.10
C TYR A 59 6.31 -6.68 13.42
N VAL A 60 5.39 -5.99 12.74
CA VAL A 60 3.94 -6.20 12.92
C VAL A 60 3.54 -7.64 12.60
N VAL A 61 4.04 -8.20 11.49
CA VAL A 61 3.79 -9.60 11.13
C VAL A 61 4.29 -10.55 12.22
N LYS A 62 5.51 -10.36 12.74
CA LYS A 62 6.06 -11.19 13.83
C LYS A 62 5.24 -11.09 15.11
N VAL A 63 4.76 -9.89 15.47
CA VAL A 63 3.92 -9.71 16.67
C VAL A 63 2.60 -10.48 16.53
N ILE A 64 1.96 -10.45 15.36
CA ILE A 64 0.72 -11.22 15.10
C ILE A 64 1.02 -12.72 15.16
N MET A 65 2.08 -13.17 14.49
CA MET A 65 2.46 -14.58 14.43
C MET A 65 2.84 -15.16 15.80
N ASN A 66 3.53 -14.38 16.65
CA ASN A 66 3.94 -14.79 17.99
C ASN A 66 2.81 -14.67 19.04
N GLY A 67 1.78 -13.89 18.74
CA GLY A 67 0.60 -13.72 19.60
C GLY A 67 -0.44 -14.80 19.32
N SER A 68 -1.54 -14.41 18.67
CA SER A 68 -2.63 -15.32 18.31
C SER A 68 -2.28 -16.26 17.15
N GLY A 69 -1.30 -15.92 16.32
CA GLY A 69 -1.00 -16.65 15.08
C GLY A 69 -2.04 -16.48 13.96
N GLU A 70 -3.18 -15.85 14.27
CA GLU A 70 -4.30 -15.66 13.36
C GLU A 70 -4.51 -14.19 13.01
N PHE A 71 -4.76 -13.94 11.72
CA PHE A 71 -5.24 -12.66 11.21
C PHE A 71 -6.64 -12.85 10.61
N THR A 72 -7.67 -12.75 11.46
CA THR A 72 -9.07 -12.96 11.10
C THR A 72 -9.65 -11.72 10.40
N HIS A 73 -9.19 -11.49 9.17
CA HIS A 73 -9.68 -10.42 8.31
C HIS A 73 -9.67 -10.85 6.84
N GLY A 74 -10.77 -10.57 6.14
CA GLY A 74 -10.90 -10.90 4.73
C GLY A 74 -12.17 -10.33 4.13
N HIS A 75 -12.05 -9.90 2.88
CA HIS A 75 -13.18 -9.50 2.06
C HIS A 75 -13.51 -10.61 1.08
N ILE A 76 -14.76 -10.64 0.61
CA ILE A 76 -15.25 -11.63 -0.37
C ILE A 76 -14.38 -11.65 -1.64
N TYR A 77 -13.84 -10.50 -2.03
CA TYR A 77 -12.99 -10.34 -3.21
C TYR A 77 -11.49 -10.27 -2.90
N LYS A 78 -11.06 -10.69 -1.70
CA LYS A 78 -9.64 -10.69 -1.32
C LYS A 78 -8.84 -11.53 -2.31
N ALA A 79 -7.79 -10.95 -2.88
CA ALA A 79 -6.88 -11.60 -3.83
C ALA A 79 -7.58 -12.23 -5.06
N MET A 80 -8.69 -11.62 -5.50
CA MET A 80 -9.39 -12.06 -6.70
C MET A 80 -8.53 -11.87 -7.95
N LEU A 81 -8.35 -12.96 -8.71
CA LEU A 81 -7.36 -13.05 -9.79
C LEU A 81 -7.49 -11.92 -10.83
N ILE A 82 -8.71 -11.62 -11.28
CA ILE A 82 -8.93 -10.59 -12.30
C ILE A 82 -8.54 -9.18 -11.81
N LEU A 83 -8.72 -8.88 -10.52
CA LEU A 83 -8.31 -7.61 -9.94
C LEU A 83 -6.78 -7.54 -9.83
N THR A 84 -6.15 -8.64 -9.40
CA THR A 84 -4.69 -8.73 -9.30
C THR A 84 -4.00 -8.58 -10.65
N VAL A 85 -4.53 -9.20 -11.71
CA VAL A 85 -4.00 -9.06 -13.07
C VAL A 85 -4.15 -7.62 -13.57
N GLY A 86 -5.30 -6.98 -13.33
CA GLY A 86 -5.49 -5.57 -13.70
C GLY A 86 -4.48 -4.63 -13.03
N VAL A 87 -4.20 -4.85 -11.74
CA VAL A 87 -3.16 -4.08 -11.01
C VAL A 87 -1.77 -4.37 -11.54
N LEU A 88 -1.44 -5.64 -11.81
CA LEU A 88 -0.14 -6.02 -12.34
C LEU A 88 0.14 -5.30 -13.67
N GLU A 89 -0.85 -5.24 -14.56
CA GLU A 89 -0.73 -4.54 -15.84
C GLU A 89 -0.49 -3.04 -15.65
N VAL A 90 -1.21 -2.40 -14.72
CA VAL A 90 -0.98 -0.98 -14.38
C VAL A 90 0.45 -0.76 -13.87
N LEU A 91 0.98 -1.66 -13.03
CA LEU A 91 2.36 -1.58 -12.54
C LEU A 91 3.39 -1.78 -13.66
N ILE A 92 3.13 -2.69 -14.59
CA ILE A 92 3.99 -2.91 -15.77
C ILE A 92 4.03 -1.65 -16.63
N ILE A 93 2.88 -1.09 -16.99
CA ILE A 93 2.78 0.14 -17.79
C ILE A 93 3.56 1.28 -17.13
N ILE A 94 3.42 1.46 -15.81
CA ILE A 94 4.15 2.51 -15.09
C ILE A 94 5.67 2.33 -15.14
N GLN A 95 6.13 1.07 -15.10
CA GLN A 95 7.54 0.73 -15.21
C GLN A 95 8.09 0.93 -16.63
N GLU A 96 7.32 0.53 -17.65
CA GLU A 96 7.68 0.62 -19.06
C GLU A 96 7.68 2.07 -19.56
N ASP A 97 6.64 2.83 -19.23
CA ASP A 97 6.49 4.24 -19.59
C ASP A 97 7.33 5.17 -18.69
N LYS A 98 8.04 4.62 -17.70
CA LYS A 98 8.89 5.35 -16.74
C LYS A 98 8.15 6.49 -16.04
N LEU A 99 6.88 6.26 -15.73
CA LEU A 99 6.03 7.25 -15.07
C LEU A 99 6.45 7.43 -13.61
N LEU A 100 6.97 6.37 -12.98
CA LEU A 100 7.47 6.37 -11.61
C LEU A 100 8.63 5.38 -11.44
N ASP A 101 9.53 5.67 -10.49
CA ASP A 101 10.50 4.69 -10.03
C ASP A 101 9.85 3.72 -9.03
N LEU A 102 9.67 2.47 -9.46
CA LEU A 102 9.07 1.41 -8.65
C LEU A 102 10.07 0.71 -7.72
N ARG A 103 11.34 1.13 -7.66
CA ARG A 103 12.29 0.53 -6.71
C ARG A 103 11.89 0.81 -5.25
N ILE A 104 11.94 -0.24 -4.45
CA ILE A 104 11.65 -0.23 -3.01
C ILE A 104 12.91 0.22 -2.25
#